data_AF-Q1N1Q3-F1
#
_entry.id   AF-Q1N1Q3-F1
#
_cell.length_a   1.000
_cell.length_b   1.000
_cell.length_c   1.000
_cell.angle_alpha   90.00
_cell.angle_beta   90.00
_cell.angle_gamma   90.00
#
_symmetry.space_group_name_H-M   'P 1'
#
loop_
_entity.id
_entity.type
_entity.pdbx_description
1 polymer ?
#
loop_
_entity_poly.entity_id
_entity_poly.type
_entity_poly.pdbx_seq_one_letter_code
_entity_poly.pdbx_strand_id
1 'polypeptide(L)' 'MFFDSLNSFIEMGGHGPYVWLCYGIFAVIMITNFLTPSLTRKNVIKDIERQIRREQK' A
#
# COMPACT_ATOMS: atom_id res chain seq x y z
N MET A 1 -19.70 5.23 -28.49
CA MET A 1 -19.00 4.35 -27.53
C MET A 1 -18.91 5.12 -26.22
N PHE A 2 -18.94 4.50 -25.04
CA PHE A 2 -19.09 5.25 -23.76
C PHE A 2 -17.91 6.19 -23.44
N PHE A 3 -16.78 6.02 -24.13
CA PHE A 3 -15.62 6.92 -24.10
C PHE A 3 -15.02 6.99 -25.50
N ASP A 4 -14.80 8.19 -26.01
CA ASP A 4 -14.26 8.40 -27.36
C ASP A 4 -12.72 8.44 -27.40
N SER A 5 -12.06 8.47 -26.24
CA SER A 5 -10.59 8.49 -26.11
C SER A 5 -10.11 8.13 -24.70
N LEU A 6 -8.84 7.73 -24.57
CA LEU A 6 -8.18 7.54 -23.28
C LEU A 6 -8.22 8.80 -22.41
N ASN A 7 -8.17 9.98 -23.03
CA ASN A 7 -8.31 11.25 -22.31
C ASN A 7 -9.71 11.39 -21.69
N SER A 8 -10.78 11.05 -22.42
CA SER A 8 -12.16 11.08 -21.89
C SER A 8 -12.37 10.09 -20.74
N PHE A 9 -11.64 8.98 -20.73
CA PHE A 9 -11.64 8.01 -19.62
C PHE A 9 -10.94 8.55 -18.38
N ILE A 10 -9.82 9.26 -18.53
CA ILE A 10 -9.11 9.86 -17.39
C ILE A 10 -9.86 11.09 -16.88
N GLU A 11 -10.40 11.90 -17.77
CA GLU A 11 -11.06 13.16 -17.46
C GLU A 11 -12.49 12.95 -16.93
N MET A 12 -13.14 11.82 -17.26
CA MET A 12 -14.50 11.46 -16.79
C MET A 12 -15.46 12.67 -16.77
N GLY A 13 -15.52 13.42 -17.88
CA GLY A 13 -16.39 14.59 -18.00
C GLY A 13 -16.09 15.73 -17.01
N GLY A 14 -14.85 15.86 -16.53
CA GLY A 14 -14.41 16.86 -15.55
C GLY A 14 -14.31 16.35 -14.11
N HIS A 15 -14.75 15.11 -13.84
CA HIS A 15 -14.70 14.49 -12.50
C HIS A 15 -13.53 13.52 -12.30
N GLY A 16 -12.78 13.23 -13.36
CA GLY A 16 -11.61 12.35 -13.36
C GLY A 16 -10.67 12.53 -12.17
N PRO A 17 -10.20 13.76 -11.89
CA PRO A 17 -9.28 14.01 -10.78
C PRO A 17 -9.79 13.51 -9.42
N TYR A 18 -11.09 13.65 -9.13
CA TYR A 18 -11.68 13.22 -7.87
C TYR A 18 -11.73 11.69 -7.77
N VAL A 19 -12.10 11.03 -8.86
CA VAL A 19 -12.17 9.56 -8.93
C VAL A 19 -10.78 8.96 -8.72
N TRP A 20 -9.78 9.46 -9.46
CA TRP A 20 -8.40 8.99 -9.34
C TRP A 20 -7.79 9.29 -7.97
N LEU A 21 -8.12 10.41 -7.32
CA LEU A 21 -7.68 10.68 -5.96
C LEU A 21 -8.24 9.67 -4.95
N CYS A 22 -9.53 9.33 -5.04
CA CYS A 22 -10.13 8.31 -4.19
C CYS A 22 -9.45 6.95 -4.36
N TYR A 23 -9.22 6.52 -5.62
CA TYR A 23 -8.49 5.29 -5.91
C TYR A 23 -7.03 5.34 -5.43
N GLY A 24 -6.36 6.49 -5.59
CA GLY A 24 -4.98 6.69 -5.15
C GLY A 24 -4.85 6.58 -3.63
N ILE A 25 -5.72 7.23 -2.87
CA ILE A 25 -5.74 7.15 -1.40
C ILE A 25 -6.02 5.71 -0.96
N PHE A 26 -7.01 5.05 -1.57
CA PHE A 26 -7.31 3.66 -1.28
C PHE A 26 -6.11 2.74 -1.55
N ALA A 27 -5.43 2.91 -2.69
CA ALA A 27 -4.24 2.13 -3.04
C ALA A 27 -3.10 2.35 -2.03
N VAL A 28 -2.87 3.60 -1.60
CA VAL A 28 -1.87 3.93 -0.58
C VAL A 28 -2.20 3.21 0.74
N ILE A 29 -3.44 3.29 1.21
CA ILE A 29 -3.87 2.62 2.45
C ILE A 29 -3.67 1.11 2.35
N MET A 30 -4.08 0.49 1.23
CA MET A 30 -3.86 -0.94 0.99
C MET A 30 -2.38 -1.33 1.01
N ILE A 31 -1.54 -0.57 0.30
CA ILE A 31 -0.09 -0.81 0.25
C ILE A 31 0.52 -0.66 1.65
N THR A 32 0.20 0.41 2.39
CA THR A 32 0.70 0.62 3.74
C THR A 32 0.25 -0.50 4.69
N ASN A 33 -1.02 -0.90 4.62
CA ASN A 33 -1.56 -1.99 5.42
C ASN A 33 -0.89 -3.33 5.11
N PHE A 34 -0.55 -3.58 3.85
CA PHE A 34 0.15 -4.79 3.44
C PHE A 34 1.64 -4.79 3.81
N LEU A 35 2.32 -3.65 3.69
CA LEU A 35 3.75 -3.52 3.99
C LEU A 35 4.05 -3.56 5.49
N THR A 36 3.21 -2.91 6.31
CA THR A 36 3.39 -2.81 7.77
C THR A 36 3.63 -4.17 8.46
N PRO A 37 2.78 -5.21 8.28
CA PRO A 37 3.00 -6.51 8.92
C PRO A 37 4.25 -7.22 8.39
N SER A 38 4.60 -7.03 7.12
CA SER A 38 5.79 -7.63 6.51
C SER A 38 7.10 -7.08 7.12
N LEU A 39 7.14 -5.77 7.40
CA LEU A 39 8.27 -5.12 8.06
C LEU A 39 8.34 -5.48 9.56
N THR A 40 7.21 -5.42 10.27
CA THR A 40 7.17 -5.74 11.71
C THR A 40 7.56 -7.18 11.99
N ARG A 41 7.10 -8.14 11.18
CA ARG A 41 7.45 -9.56 11.35
C ARG A 41 8.95 -9.82 11.25
N LYS A 42 9.66 -9.12 10.36
CA LYS A 42 11.11 -9.24 10.22
C LYS A 42 11.86 -8.71 11.44
N ASN A 43 11.36 -7.64 12.06
CA ASN A 43 11.97 -7.06 13.25
C ASN A 43 11.75 -7.95 14.49
N VAL A 44 10.53 -8.45 14.69
CA VAL A 44 10.21 -9.34 15.82
C VAL A 44 11.05 -10.63 15.78
N ILE A 45 11.20 -11.26 14.61
CA ILE A 45 12.02 -12.48 14.49
C ILE A 45 13.49 -12.20 14.84
N LYS A 46 14.05 -11.08 14.36
CA LYS A 46 15.43 -10.68 14.68
C LYS A 46 15.64 -10.41 16.17
N ASP A 47 14.66 -9.82 16.83
CA ASP A 47 14.73 -9.54 18.26
C ASP A 47 14.65 -10.81 19.10
N ILE A 48 13.81 -11.78 18.71
CA ILE A 48 13.73 -13.09 19.36
C ILE A 48 15.06 -13.85 19.25
N GLU A 49 15.66 -13.93 18.06
CA GLU A 49 16.96 -14.60 17.90
C GLU A 49 18.08 -13.94 18.73
N ARG A 50 18.04 -12.62 18.88
CA ARG A 50 19.00 -11.90 19.73
C ARG A 50 18.84 -12.23 21.20
N GLN A 51 17.61 -12.44 21.69
CA GLN A 51 17.35 -12.85 23.07
C GLN A 51 17.81 -14.29 23.33
N ILE A 52 17.49 -15.24 22.44
CA ILE A 52 17.92 -16.64 22.57
C ILE A 52 19.45 -16.76 22.66
N ARG A 53 20.19 -15.98 21.84
CA ARG A 53 21.67 -15.95 21.90
C ARG A 53 22.23 -15.41 23.22
N ARG A 54 21.48 -14.60 23.96
CA ARG A 54 21.90 -14.09 25.27
C ARG A 54 21.63 -15.08 26.39
N GLU A 55 20.54 -15.83 26.31
CA GLU A 55 20.19 -16.85 27.32
C GLU A 55 21.06 -18.12 27.22
N GLN A 56 21.61 -18.42 26.04
CA GLN A 56 22.53 -19.54 25.85
C GLN A 56 23.99 -19.25 26.24
N LYS A 57 24.29 -18.04 26.73
CA LYS A 57 25.63 -17.64 27.15
C LYS A 57 25.69 -17.48 28.66
#